data_AF-A0A8S1RW16-F1
#
_entry.id   AF-A0A8S1RW16-F1
#
_cell.length_a   1.000
_cell.length_b   1.000
_cell.length_c   1.000
_cell.angle_alpha   90.00
_cell.angle_beta   90.00
_cell.angle_gamma   90.00
#
_symmetry.space_group_name_H-M   'P 1'
#
loop_
_entity.id
_entity.type
_entity.pdbx_description
1 polymer ?
#
loop_
_entity_poly.entity_id
_entity_poly.type
_entity_poly.pdbx_seq_one_letter_code
_entity_poly.pdbx_strand_id
1 'polypeptide(L)'
;MNLIGDQDVMITSVESRENGQNIMKSSKGTLLYYYILSRYYTCPIIYIGDYNEGLKIGMWKILIRKVWRLCRKYTIDFRGGGNFNENGLKTGMWLEVEDYRSPTIILQQGIYQNGMKIGKWEINSQHKIIGGGNYNEKGQNLDNRLRLMKKNIGS
;
A
#
# COMPACT_ATOMS: atom_id res chain seq x y z
N MET A 1 -12.64 -16.63 16.45
CA MET A 1 -11.94 -15.47 15.86
C MET A 1 -10.60 -15.39 16.57
N ASN A 2 -9.53 -15.91 15.97
CA ASN A 2 -8.24 -16.03 16.66
C ASN A 2 -7.61 -14.66 16.83
N LEU A 3 -7.46 -14.22 18.08
CA LEU A 3 -6.54 -13.15 18.45
C LEU A 3 -5.15 -13.64 18.06
N ILE A 4 -4.52 -12.97 17.10
CA ILE A 4 -3.12 -13.19 16.76
C ILE A 4 -2.34 -12.88 18.04
N GLY A 5 -1.77 -13.91 18.66
CA GLY A 5 -1.02 -13.79 19.91
C GLY A 5 0.15 -12.84 19.75
N ASP A 6 0.33 -11.99 20.76
CA ASP A 6 1.49 -11.12 20.92
C ASP A 6 2.76 -11.98 20.87
N GLN A 7 3.44 -11.99 19.73
CA GLN A 7 4.84 -12.40 19.64
C GLN A 7 5.64 -11.14 19.40
N ASP A 8 6.50 -10.82 20.36
CA ASP A 8 7.30 -9.61 20.43
C ASP A 8 8.05 -9.34 19.11
N VAL A 9 7.72 -8.21 18.50
CA VAL A 9 8.47 -7.65 17.37
C VAL A 9 9.51 -6.71 17.94
N MET A 10 10.79 -7.07 17.81
CA MET A 10 11.90 -6.23 18.25
C MET A 10 12.18 -5.16 17.19
N ILE A 11 11.96 -3.90 17.54
CA ILE A 11 12.40 -2.76 16.74
C ILE A 11 13.92 -2.67 16.84
N THR A 12 14.63 -2.84 15.72
CA THR A 12 16.10 -2.89 15.71
C THR A 12 16.74 -1.55 15.40
N SER A 13 16.09 -0.68 14.61
CA SER A 13 16.54 0.70 14.44
C SER A 13 15.46 1.60 13.83
N VAL A 14 15.57 2.90 14.06
CA VAL A 14 14.77 3.93 13.40
C VAL A 14 15.74 4.90 12.74
N GLU A 15 15.62 5.07 11.43
CA GLU A 15 16.47 5.93 10.62
C GLU A 15 15.63 7.10 10.11
N SER A 16 15.97 8.32 10.50
CA SER A 16 15.33 9.54 10.02
C SER A 16 16.03 10.04 8.76
N ARG A 17 15.27 10.29 7.69
CA ARG A 17 15.77 10.92 6.47
C ARG A 17 15.61 12.45 6.53
N GLU A 18 16.46 13.17 5.81
CA GLU A 18 16.46 14.64 5.72
C GLU A 18 15.13 15.23 5.22
N ASN A 19 14.31 14.44 4.52
CA ASN A 19 12.97 14.83 4.06
C ASN A 19 11.85 14.61 5.11
N GLY A 20 12.20 14.28 6.36
CA GLY A 20 11.25 14.05 7.45
C GLY A 20 10.59 12.68 7.49
N GLN A 21 11.00 11.73 6.63
CA GLN A 21 10.53 10.35 6.70
C GLN A 21 11.35 9.54 7.71
N ASN A 22 10.68 8.79 8.57
CA ASN A 22 11.33 7.84 9.48
C ASN A 22 11.17 6.43 8.95
N ILE A 23 12.26 5.70 8.78
CA ILE A 23 12.29 4.29 8.38
C ILE A 23 12.63 3.47 9.63
N MET A 24 11.70 2.69 10.11
CA MET A 24 11.88 1.79 11.23
C MET A 24 12.16 0.39 10.70
N LYS A 25 13.30 -0.17 11.06
CA LYS A 25 13.66 -1.57 10.83
C LYS A 25 13.24 -2.36 12.05
N SER A 26 12.51 -3.46 11.86
CA SER A 26 12.28 -4.45 12.91
C SER A 26 12.67 -5.81 12.39
N SER A 27 13.41 -6.58 13.16
CA SER A 27 13.73 -7.96 12.81
C SER A 27 12.89 -8.92 13.61
N LYS A 28 12.53 -10.05 12.97
CA LYS A 28 12.04 -11.24 13.65
C LYS A 28 12.83 -12.41 13.07
N GLY A 29 13.92 -12.81 13.72
CA GLY A 29 14.90 -13.71 13.11
C GLY A 29 15.57 -13.09 11.87
N THR A 30 16.00 -13.91 10.91
CA THR A 30 16.71 -13.52 9.66
C THR A 30 15.88 -12.65 8.69
N LEU A 31 14.65 -12.26 9.06
CA LEU A 31 13.74 -11.46 8.24
C LEU A 31 13.65 -10.02 8.76
N LEU A 32 13.84 -9.06 7.86
CA LEU A 32 13.87 -7.62 8.13
C LEU A 32 12.56 -6.96 7.63
N TYR A 33 11.80 -6.37 8.55
CA TYR A 33 10.56 -5.63 8.27
C TYR A 33 10.76 -4.12 8.40
N TYR A 34 10.00 -3.33 7.65
CA TYR A 34 10.10 -1.87 7.63
C TYR A 34 8.77 -1.16 8.00
N TYR A 35 8.79 -0.25 8.97
CA TYR A 35 7.68 0.61 9.41
C TYR A 35 8.02 2.10 9.17
N ILE A 36 7.03 2.98 8.98
CA ILE A 36 7.26 4.44 8.94
C ILE A 36 6.42 5.09 10.02
N LEU A 37 7.05 5.76 11.01
CA LEU A 37 6.34 6.40 12.13
C LEU A 37 6.62 7.90 12.21
N SER A 38 5.57 8.72 12.21
CA SER A 38 5.62 10.11 12.66
C SER A 38 4.52 10.36 13.70
N ARG A 39 4.89 10.94 14.85
CA ARG A 39 3.99 11.17 16.00
C ARG A 39 3.02 12.34 15.82
N TYR A 40 3.20 13.16 14.78
CA TYR A 40 2.27 14.24 14.40
C TYR A 40 1.61 14.03 13.03
N TYR A 41 2.06 13.01 12.31
CA TYR A 41 1.50 12.58 11.04
C TYR A 41 1.38 11.08 11.14
N THR A 42 0.31 10.57 11.73
CA THR A 42 0.10 9.13 11.78
C THR A 42 -0.03 8.65 10.35
N CYS A 43 1.06 8.21 9.71
CA CYS A 43 0.98 7.53 8.43
C CYS A 43 0.10 6.32 8.70
N PRO A 44 -1.12 6.28 8.17
CA PRO A 44 -2.02 5.19 8.47
C PRO A 44 -1.62 3.97 7.66
N ILE A 45 -0.65 4.05 6.75
CA ILE A 45 -0.28 2.95 5.87
C ILE A 45 1.01 2.27 6.37
N ILE A 46 0.95 0.95 6.49
CA ILE A 46 2.06 0.07 6.83
C ILE A 46 2.27 -0.87 5.63
N TYR A 47 3.52 -1.03 5.20
CA TYR A 47 3.88 -1.99 4.16
C TYR A 47 4.65 -3.13 4.82
N ILE A 48 4.24 -4.37 4.57
CA ILE A 48 4.89 -5.57 5.10
C ILE A 48 5.28 -6.45 3.93
N GLY A 49 6.55 -6.84 3.87
CA GLY A 49 7.06 -7.78 2.89
C GLY A 49 8.55 -7.98 3.10
N ASP A 50 9.13 -8.85 2.29
CA ASP A 50 10.52 -9.26 2.43
C ASP A 50 11.42 -8.49 1.45
N TYR A 51 12.69 -8.41 1.83
CA TYR A 51 13.76 -7.84 1.01
C TYR A 51 14.83 -8.88 0.74
N ASN A 52 15.43 -8.80 -0.45
CA ASN A 52 16.66 -9.50 -0.80
C ASN A 52 17.62 -8.49 -1.43
N GLU A 53 18.81 -8.34 -0.87
CA GLU A 53 19.83 -7.38 -1.36
C GLU A 53 19.31 -5.94 -1.54
N GLY A 54 18.41 -5.51 -0.66
CA GLY A 54 17.80 -4.17 -0.73
C GLY A 54 16.64 -4.04 -1.73
N LEU A 55 16.34 -5.09 -2.50
CA LEU A 55 15.19 -5.16 -3.39
C LEU A 55 13.99 -5.79 -2.69
N LYS A 56 12.78 -5.30 -2.98
CA LYS A 56 11.54 -5.90 -2.49
C LYS A 56 11.29 -7.21 -3.23
N ILE A 57 10.97 -8.29 -2.52
CA ILE A 57 10.68 -9.58 -3.15
C ILE A 57 9.38 -10.18 -2.63
N GLY A 58 8.80 -11.08 -3.41
CA GLY A 58 7.67 -11.89 -2.99
C GLY A 58 6.42 -11.06 -2.67
N MET A 59 5.58 -11.59 -1.76
CA MET A 59 4.29 -11.00 -1.41
C MET A 59 4.46 -9.80 -0.48
N TRP A 60 3.89 -8.68 -0.89
CA TRP A 60 3.82 -7.45 -0.12
C TRP A 60 2.38 -7.13 0.25
N LYS A 61 2.17 -6.74 1.51
CA LYS A 61 0.88 -6.36 2.08
C LYS A 61 0.88 -4.89 2.44
N ILE A 62 -0.23 -4.23 2.16
CA ILE A 62 -0.53 -2.85 2.54
C ILE A 62 -1.59 -2.93 3.63
N LEU A 63 -1.24 -2.52 4.83
CA LEU A 63 -2.14 -2.47 5.97
C LEU A 63 -2.46 -1.01 6.29
N ILE A 64 -3.70 -0.75 6.70
CA ILE A 64 -4.13 0.56 7.16
C ILE A 64 -4.47 0.51 8.64
N ARG A 65 -3.78 1.33 9.43
CA ARG A 65 -4.10 1.61 10.82
C ARG A 65 -5.24 2.61 10.89
N LYS A 66 -6.36 2.19 11.46
CA LYS A 66 -7.49 3.04 11.81
C LYS A 66 -7.44 3.38 13.29
N VAL A 67 -7.67 4.65 13.61
CA VAL A 67 -7.71 5.12 15.00
C VAL A 67 -9.14 5.50 15.34
N TRP A 68 -9.71 4.85 16.36
CA TRP A 68 -11.01 5.18 16.90
C TRP A 68 -10.82 6.24 17.99
N ARG A 69 -11.03 7.52 17.63
CA ARG A 69 -10.80 8.68 18.52
C ARG A 69 -11.52 8.55 19.87
N LEU A 70 -12.74 7.98 19.86
CA LEU A 70 -13.58 7.89 21.07
C LEU A 70 -13.05 6.93 22.13
N CYS A 71 -12.35 5.85 21.75
CA CYS A 71 -11.95 4.79 22.69
C CYS A 71 -10.44 4.55 22.74
N ARG A 72 -9.64 5.36 22.04
CA ARG A 72 -8.18 5.20 21.90
C ARG A 72 -7.76 3.80 21.40
N LYS A 73 -8.69 3.04 20.81
CA LYS A 73 -8.40 1.75 20.17
C LYS A 73 -7.94 1.99 18.74
N TYR A 74 -7.05 1.12 18.27
CA TYR A 74 -6.67 1.06 16.87
C TYR A 74 -6.97 -0.31 16.29
N THR A 75 -7.30 -0.35 15.00
CA THR A 75 -7.40 -1.59 14.23
C THR A 75 -6.44 -1.51 13.05
N ILE A 76 -5.94 -2.67 12.63
CA ILE A 76 -5.08 -2.80 11.45
C ILE A 76 -5.86 -3.61 10.42
N ASP A 77 -6.20 -2.98 9.31
CA ASP A 77 -6.96 -3.61 8.23
C ASP A 77 -6.04 -3.90 7.05
N PHE A 78 -6.05 -5.11 6.52
CA PHE A 78 -5.46 -5.38 5.22
C PHE A 78 -6.25 -4.64 4.12
N ARG A 79 -5.55 -3.93 3.24
CA ARG A 79 -6.16 -3.06 2.22
C ARG A 79 -5.59 -3.19 0.83
N GLY A 80 -4.45 -3.84 0.69
CA GLY A 80 -3.79 -3.94 -0.60
C GLY A 80 -2.53 -4.77 -0.55
N GLY A 81 -1.87 -4.87 -1.68
CA GLY A 81 -0.67 -5.69 -1.83
C GLY A 81 -0.53 -6.29 -3.21
N GLY A 82 0.53 -7.05 -3.38
CA GLY A 82 0.85 -7.78 -4.59
C GLY A 82 2.25 -8.35 -4.52
N ASN A 83 2.71 -8.95 -5.61
CA ASN A 83 4.03 -9.58 -5.64
C ASN A 83 5.08 -8.68 -6.31
N PHE A 84 6.31 -8.77 -5.81
CA PHE A 84 7.50 -8.32 -6.51
C PHE A 84 8.27 -9.54 -7.05
N ASN A 85 8.87 -9.37 -8.24
CA ASN A 85 9.78 -10.37 -8.81
C ASN A 85 11.20 -10.23 -8.23
N GLU A 86 12.11 -11.09 -8.68
CA GLU A 86 13.52 -11.13 -8.28
C GLU A 86 14.30 -9.83 -8.57
N ASN A 87 13.81 -9.00 -9.51
CA ASN A 87 14.40 -7.71 -9.84
C ASN A 87 13.82 -6.54 -9.03
N GLY A 88 12.96 -6.81 -8.04
CA GLY A 88 12.32 -5.75 -7.25
C GLY A 88 11.19 -5.03 -7.98
N LEU A 89 10.66 -5.59 -9.07
CA LEU A 89 9.60 -5.01 -9.87
C LEU A 89 8.25 -5.65 -9.55
N LYS A 90 7.19 -4.83 -9.49
CA LYS A 90 5.83 -5.34 -9.29
C LYS A 90 5.43 -6.29 -10.41
N THR A 91 4.79 -7.38 -10.05
CA THR A 91 4.29 -8.40 -10.99
C THR A 91 2.97 -8.99 -10.51
N GLY A 92 2.16 -9.47 -11.45
CA GLY A 92 0.88 -10.13 -11.19
C GLY A 92 -0.22 -9.16 -10.75
N MET A 93 -1.24 -9.69 -10.07
CA MET A 93 -2.35 -8.88 -9.56
C MET A 93 -1.90 -8.00 -8.40
N TRP A 94 -2.32 -6.74 -8.42
CA TRP A 94 -2.06 -5.76 -7.38
C TRP A 94 -3.34 -5.06 -6.94
N LEU A 95 -3.40 -4.75 -5.65
CA LEU A 95 -4.38 -3.87 -5.04
C LEU A 95 -3.65 -2.71 -4.36
N GLU A 96 -3.78 -1.51 -4.91
CA GLU A 96 -3.09 -0.29 -4.48
C GLU A 96 -4.02 0.66 -3.75
N VAL A 97 -3.49 1.44 -2.81
CA VAL A 97 -4.22 2.52 -2.14
C VAL A 97 -3.85 3.83 -2.82
N GLU A 98 -4.80 4.49 -3.49
CA GLU A 98 -4.57 5.79 -4.15
C GLU A 98 -4.72 6.96 -3.17
N ASP A 99 -5.80 6.97 -2.39
CA ASP A 99 -6.04 7.98 -1.37
C ASP A 99 -6.63 7.36 -0.11
N TYR A 100 -6.12 7.82 1.02
CA TYR A 100 -6.49 7.41 2.37
C TYR A 100 -6.79 8.61 3.28
N ARG A 101 -6.69 9.84 2.76
CA ARG A 101 -6.94 11.07 3.52
C ARG A 101 -8.43 11.39 3.61
N SER A 102 -9.21 10.92 2.63
CA SER A 102 -10.67 10.96 2.63
C SER A 102 -11.23 9.94 3.64
N PRO A 103 -12.46 10.16 4.19
CA PRO A 103 -13.20 9.10 4.88
C PRO A 103 -13.39 7.84 4.03
N THR A 104 -13.28 7.96 2.70
CA THR A 104 -13.32 6.86 1.75
C THR A 104 -11.92 6.47 1.29
N ILE A 105 -11.60 5.18 1.40
CA ILE A 105 -10.36 4.63 0.83
C ILE A 105 -10.59 4.40 -0.66
N ILE A 106 -9.75 5.00 -1.49
CA ILE A 106 -9.74 4.74 -2.93
C ILE A 106 -8.70 3.65 -3.20
N LEU A 107 -9.17 2.54 -3.77
CA LEU A 107 -8.33 1.41 -4.15
C LEU A 107 -8.22 1.34 -5.68
N GLN A 108 -7.06 0.97 -6.19
CA GLN A 108 -6.88 0.61 -7.59
C GLN A 108 -6.47 -0.86 -7.69
N GLN A 109 -7.02 -1.59 -8.63
CA GLN A 109 -6.62 -2.98 -8.86
C GLN A 109 -6.37 -3.26 -10.33
N GLY A 110 -5.41 -4.14 -10.59
CA GLY A 110 -5.08 -4.58 -11.93
C GLY A 110 -3.76 -5.34 -11.96
N ILE A 111 -3.29 -5.62 -13.17
CA ILE A 111 -2.10 -6.44 -13.37
C ILE A 111 -0.88 -5.54 -13.58
N TYR A 112 0.20 -5.91 -12.90
CA TYR A 112 1.54 -5.43 -13.18
C TYR A 112 2.34 -6.48 -13.97
N GLN A 113 3.14 -6.01 -14.92
CA GLN A 113 4.18 -6.79 -15.59
C GLN A 113 5.47 -5.96 -15.61
N ASN A 114 6.52 -6.48 -14.98
CA ASN A 114 7.83 -5.82 -14.87
C ASN A 114 7.74 -4.36 -14.40
N GLY A 115 6.92 -4.10 -13.38
CA GLY A 115 6.75 -2.76 -12.81
C GLY A 115 5.80 -1.84 -13.60
N MET A 116 5.25 -2.29 -14.73
CA MET A 116 4.29 -1.52 -15.52
C MET A 116 2.86 -2.03 -15.33
N LYS A 117 1.89 -1.11 -15.27
CA LYS A 117 0.46 -1.44 -15.30
C LYS A 117 0.10 -1.93 -16.70
N ILE A 118 -0.58 -3.07 -16.80
CA ILE A 118 -1.03 -3.63 -18.09
C ILE A 118 -2.51 -3.98 -18.03
N GLY A 119 -3.16 -3.95 -19.19
CA GLY A 119 -4.56 -4.32 -19.37
C GLY A 119 -5.52 -3.45 -18.56
N LYS A 120 -6.65 -4.04 -18.18
CA LYS A 120 -7.71 -3.35 -17.44
C LYS A 120 -7.30 -3.11 -15.99
N TRP A 121 -7.45 -1.87 -15.55
CA TRP A 121 -7.36 -1.42 -14.17
C TRP A 121 -8.68 -0.83 -13.72
N GLU A 122 -9.06 -1.09 -12.48
CA GLU A 122 -10.31 -0.62 -11.87
C GLU A 122 -10.01 0.24 -10.65
N ILE A 123 -10.75 1.34 -10.50
CA ILE A 123 -10.70 2.22 -9.34
C ILE A 123 -11.97 2.00 -8.53
N ASN A 124 -11.81 1.58 -7.28
CA ASN A 124 -12.87 1.22 -6.37
C ASN A 124 -12.93 2.18 -5.19
N SER A 125 -14.14 2.58 -4.80
CA SER A 125 -14.43 3.28 -3.55
C SER A 125 -15.61 2.61 -2.88
N GLN A 126 -15.46 2.20 -1.61
CA GLN A 126 -16.51 1.51 -0.85
C GLN A 126 -17.17 0.33 -1.59
N HIS A 127 -16.38 -0.49 -2.28
CA HIS A 127 -16.84 -1.63 -3.11
C HIS A 127 -17.61 -1.26 -4.39
N LYS A 128 -17.62 0.02 -4.78
CA LYS A 128 -18.16 0.47 -6.07
C LYS A 128 -17.02 0.83 -7.01
N ILE A 129 -17.07 0.31 -8.24
CA ILE A 129 -16.20 0.76 -9.32
C ILE A 129 -16.60 2.21 -9.67
N ILE A 130 -15.69 3.15 -9.44
CA ILE A 130 -15.85 4.58 -9.71
C ILE A 130 -15.02 5.05 -10.90
N GLY A 131 -14.18 4.17 -11.45
CA GLY A 131 -13.34 4.47 -12.59
C GLY A 131 -12.45 3.28 -12.95
N GLY A 132 -11.51 3.53 -13.84
CA GLY A 132 -10.61 2.51 -14.36
C GLY A 132 -10.02 2.94 -15.69
N GLY A 133 -8.95 2.28 -16.11
CA GLY A 133 -8.27 2.56 -17.36
C GLY A 133 -7.73 1.28 -17.98
N ASN A 134 -7.54 1.27 -19.28
CA ASN A 134 -6.87 0.19 -20.00
C ASN A 134 -5.46 0.60 -20.38
N TYR A 135 -4.48 -0.25 -20.10
CA TYR A 135 -3.06 0.02 -20.32
C TYR A 135 -2.48 -0.94 -21.36
N ASN A 136 -1.71 -0.41 -22.31
CA ASN A 136 -0.99 -1.26 -23.26
C ASN A 136 0.26 -1.90 -22.62
N GLU A 137 0.96 -2.74 -23.36
CA GLU A 137 2.17 -3.45 -22.90
C GLU A 137 3.33 -2.51 -22.55
N LYS A 138 3.30 -1.26 -23.03
CA LYS A 138 4.26 -0.20 -22.70
C LYS A 138 3.84 0.60 -21.45
N GLY A 139 2.77 0.19 -20.76
CA GLY A 139 2.23 0.88 -19.59
C GLY A 139 1.53 2.21 -19.90
N GLN A 140 1.17 2.47 -21.16
CA GLN A 140 0.48 3.69 -21.57
C GLN A 140 -1.04 3.49 -21.41
N ASN A 141 -1.68 4.43 -20.72
CA ASN A 141 -3.13 4.43 -20.59
C ASN A 141 -3.78 4.79 -21.94
N LEU A 142 -4.63 3.90 -22.45
CA LEU A 142 -5.38 4.03 -23.70
C LEU A 142 -6.71 4.79 -23.50
N ASP A 143 -7.19 4.89 -22.27
CA ASP A 143 -8.45 5.56 -21.93
C ASP A 143 -8.23 7.04 -21.63
N ASN A 144 -8.40 7.88 -22.64
CA ASN A 144 -8.35 9.34 -22.49
C ASN A 144 -9.47 9.94 -21.61
N ARG A 145 -10.46 9.13 -21.20
CA ARG A 145 -11.67 9.59 -20.48
C ARG A 145 -11.47 9.83 -18.97
N LEU A 146 -10.43 9.26 -18.35
CA LEU A 146 -10.28 9.28 -16.89
C LEU A 146 -9.94 10.63 -16.25
N ARG A 147 -9.48 11.62 -17.03
CA ARG A 147 -9.09 12.93 -16.49
C ARG A 147 -10.26 13.75 -15.92
N LEU A 148 -11.51 13.42 -16.23
CA LEU A 148 -12.66 14.29 -15.92
C LEU A 148 -13.38 14.00 -14.60
N MET A 149 -13.28 12.82 -14.00
CA MET A 149 -14.07 12.49 -12.80
C MET A 149 -13.53 13.09 -11.49
N LYS A 150 -12.24 13.43 -11.41
CA LYS A 150 -11.66 14.06 -10.20
C LYS A 150 -12.23 15.46 -9.92
N LYS A 151 -12.86 16.13 -10.90
CA LYS A 151 -13.48 17.44 -10.71
C LYS A 151 -14.85 17.42 -10.01
N ASN A 152 -15.57 16.30 -10.01
CA ASN A 152 -16.98 16.28 -9.60
C ASN A 152 -17.25 15.60 -8.24
N ILE A 153 -16.22 15.17 -7.51
CA ILE A 153 -16.37 14.50 -6.20
C ILE A 153 -16.08 15.47 -5.04
N GLY A 154 -15.81 16.75 -5.33
CA GLY A 154 -15.43 17.78 -4.35
C GLY A 154 -16.40 18.96 -4.24
N SER A 155 -17.62 18.86 -4.76
CA SER A 155 -18.66 19.90 -4.65
C SER A 155 -19.85 19.40 -3.85
#